data_AF-G3H7D2-F1
#
_entry.id   AF-G3H7D2-F1
#
_cell.length_a   1.000
_cell.length_b   1.000
_cell.length_c   1.000
_cell.angle_alpha   90.00
_cell.angle_beta   90.00
_cell.angle_gamma   90.00
#
_symmetry.space_group_name_H-M   'P 1'
#
loop_
_entity.id
_entity.type
_entity.pdbx_description
1 polymer ?
#
loop_
_entity_poly.entity_id
_entity_poly.type
_entity_poly.pdbx_seq_one_letter_code
_entity_poly.pdbx_strand_id
1 'polypeptide(L)'
;MLCFLDDGCGMSPDEAPDIIYFGTSKKRLSTLKFIGQYGNGLKSGSMRIGKDFILFTKKEETMTCLFFSQTFCEKEGLTEVVVPIPSWTTRTRKSITDDPQKFFTELSIIYKYSPFKTEAELMQQFDMIYGRCGTLLVIYNLKLLLSGEPELDVETDKEDILMAGALEEEILLYFIPEFQLSSEFECTSLEELITSPEIQDIYMVQYEKRLKRKMQSLIYETNRRRLLNEVFLGQCELKRKKTEEKLNDLRAKLALLLQKLHLVSDSVRSVCVTCVWISLLTVCCCAYPRW
;
A
#
# COMPACT_ATOMS: atom_id res chain seq x y z
N MET A 1 -20.49 7.36 6.45
CA MET A 1 -19.41 6.66 5.74
C MET A 1 -18.76 7.68 4.81
N LEU A 2 -17.45 7.60 4.60
CA LEU A 2 -16.74 8.45 3.64
C LEU A 2 -16.28 7.59 2.47
N CYS A 3 -16.66 7.97 1.25
CA CYS A 3 -16.45 7.18 0.04
C CYS A 3 -15.53 7.91 -0.94
N PHE A 4 -14.55 7.20 -1.49
CA PHE A 4 -13.68 7.68 -2.55
C PHE A 4 -13.82 6.74 -3.74
N LEU A 5 -14.34 7.26 -4.85
CA LEU A 5 -14.53 6.52 -6.08
C LEU A 5 -13.62 7.09 -7.17
N ASP A 6 -12.82 6.22 -7.79
CA ASP A 6 -12.02 6.54 -8.96
C ASP A 6 -12.32 5.60 -10.14
N ASP A 7 -12.10 6.13 -11.35
CA ASP A 7 -12.16 5.44 -12.63
C ASP A 7 -10.76 5.02 -13.12
N GLY A 8 -9.83 4.82 -12.19
CA GLY A 8 -8.44 4.45 -12.48
C GLY A 8 -8.27 3.02 -12.98
N CYS A 9 -7.03 2.52 -12.95
CA CYS A 9 -6.70 1.20 -13.51
C CYS A 9 -7.15 0.01 -12.65
N GLY A 10 -7.60 0.24 -11.42
CA GLY A 10 -7.95 -0.80 -10.46
C GLY A 10 -6.80 -1.76 -10.14
N MET A 11 -7.11 -2.86 -9.47
CA MET A 11 -6.14 -3.88 -9.04
C MET A 11 -6.67 -5.28 -9.32
N SER A 12 -5.80 -6.18 -9.77
CA SER A 12 -6.12 -7.62 -9.92
C SER A 12 -6.10 -8.33 -8.55
N PRO A 13 -6.60 -9.58 -8.46
CA PRO A 13 -6.46 -10.42 -7.27
C PRO A 13 -5.01 -10.59 -6.78
N ASP A 14 -4.04 -10.53 -7.68
CA ASP A 14 -2.61 -10.62 -7.33
C ASP A 14 -2.02 -9.28 -6.81
N GLU A 15 -2.61 -8.16 -7.21
CA GLU A 15 -2.15 -6.82 -6.83
C GLU A 15 -2.83 -6.31 -5.56
N ALA A 16 -4.09 -6.66 -5.30
CA ALA A 16 -4.83 -6.19 -4.14
C ALA A 16 -4.17 -6.57 -2.80
N PRO A 17 -3.59 -7.79 -2.62
CA PRO A 17 -2.85 -8.14 -1.41
C PRO A 17 -1.59 -7.28 -1.19
N ASP A 18 -1.02 -6.65 -2.23
CA ASP A 18 0.12 -5.74 -2.02
C ASP A 18 -0.26 -4.52 -1.16
N ILE A 19 -1.56 -4.23 -1.04
CA ILE A 19 -2.07 -3.18 -0.15
C ILE A 19 -1.85 -3.53 1.33
N ILE A 20 -1.85 -4.80 1.75
CA ILE A 20 -1.71 -5.09 3.19
C ILE A 20 -0.25 -5.01 3.66
N TYR A 21 0.72 -5.19 2.76
CA TYR A 21 2.13 -5.10 3.12
C TYR A 21 2.56 -3.64 3.35
N PHE A 22 3.24 -3.43 4.47
CA PHE A 22 3.80 -2.13 4.83
C PHE A 22 5.12 -1.88 4.12
N GLY A 23 5.36 -0.65 3.68
CA GLY A 23 6.64 -0.25 3.08
C GLY A 23 6.89 -0.73 1.64
N THR A 24 6.00 -1.53 1.05
CA THR A 24 6.12 -2.04 -0.32
C THR A 24 5.42 -1.12 -1.31
N SER A 25 6.08 -0.78 -2.41
CA SER A 25 5.47 -0.06 -3.53
C SER A 25 6.22 -0.35 -4.82
N LYS A 26 5.54 -1.01 -5.77
CA LYS A 26 6.05 -1.22 -7.14
C LYS A 26 6.30 0.12 -7.86
N LYS A 27 5.64 1.20 -7.43
CA LYS A 27 5.79 2.56 -7.99
C LYS A 27 7.18 3.16 -7.73
N ARG A 28 7.93 2.67 -6.73
CA ARG A 28 9.32 3.11 -6.47
C ARG A 28 10.29 2.73 -7.59
N LEU A 29 10.01 1.63 -8.29
CA LEU A 29 10.88 1.09 -9.34
C LEU A 29 10.57 1.70 -10.71
N SER A 30 9.52 2.50 -10.81
CA SER A 30 9.10 3.13 -12.05
C SER A 30 9.93 4.37 -12.35
N THR A 31 10.23 4.58 -13.64
CA THR A 31 10.82 5.83 -14.15
C THR A 31 9.82 6.99 -14.15
N LEU A 32 8.52 6.69 -14.06
CA LEU A 32 7.44 7.67 -13.94
C LEU A 32 7.37 8.24 -12.52
N LYS A 33 7.11 9.55 -12.42
CA LYS A 33 7.03 10.28 -11.15
C LYS A 33 5.70 10.05 -10.44
N PHE A 34 5.57 8.94 -9.73
CA PHE A 34 4.42 8.67 -8.87
C PHE A 34 4.57 9.32 -7.48
N ILE A 35 3.46 9.88 -6.96
CA ILE A 35 3.39 10.44 -5.60
C ILE A 35 3.58 9.34 -4.54
N GLY A 36 2.87 8.21 -4.73
CA GLY A 36 2.83 7.09 -3.78
C GLY A 36 4.11 6.26 -3.77
N GLN A 37 5.12 6.70 -2.99
CA GLN A 37 6.39 5.99 -2.90
C GLN A 37 6.45 5.05 -1.69
N TYR A 38 5.83 5.38 -0.56
CA TYR A 38 6.13 4.69 0.70
C TYR A 38 5.34 3.41 0.98
N GLY A 39 4.26 3.14 0.24
CA GLY A 39 3.43 1.96 0.52
C GLY A 39 2.59 2.06 1.79
N ASN A 40 2.49 3.24 2.41
CA ASN A 40 1.80 3.41 3.70
C ASN A 40 0.57 4.32 3.63
N GLY A 41 0.46 5.18 2.61
CA GLY A 41 -0.52 6.29 2.58
C GLY A 41 -1.97 5.87 2.78
N LEU A 42 -2.42 4.81 2.09
CA LEU A 42 -3.78 4.30 2.26
C LEU A 42 -4.03 3.85 3.71
N LYS A 43 -3.11 3.10 4.31
CA LYS A 43 -3.31 2.53 5.65
C LYS A 43 -3.26 3.63 6.71
N SER A 44 -2.25 4.50 6.67
CA SER A 44 -2.14 5.60 7.63
C SER A 44 -3.28 6.61 7.49
N GLY A 45 -3.67 6.96 6.27
CA GLY A 45 -4.74 7.91 6.00
C GLY A 45 -6.11 7.36 6.40
N SER A 46 -6.44 6.15 5.95
CA SER A 46 -7.73 5.53 6.28
C SER A 46 -7.90 5.29 7.78
N MET A 47 -6.86 4.81 8.46
CA MET A 47 -6.90 4.56 9.91
C MET A 47 -6.89 5.84 10.76
N ARG A 48 -6.47 6.99 10.19
CA ARG A 48 -6.67 8.29 10.83
C ARG A 48 -8.14 8.69 10.76
N ILE A 49 -8.77 8.54 9.61
CA ILE A 49 -10.14 9.01 9.35
C ILE A 49 -11.19 8.12 10.03
N GLY A 50 -11.01 6.80 9.99
CA GLY A 50 -11.97 5.85 10.53
C GLY A 50 -11.31 4.58 11.06
N LYS A 51 -12.10 3.80 11.79
CA LYS A 51 -11.62 2.55 12.42
C LYS A 51 -11.53 1.41 11.41
N ASP A 52 -12.38 1.42 10.39
CA ASP A 52 -12.53 0.33 9.44
C ASP A 52 -12.68 0.88 8.02
N PHE A 53 -12.14 0.14 7.04
CA PHE A 53 -12.44 0.41 5.63
C PHE A 53 -12.65 -0.88 4.84
N ILE A 54 -13.42 -0.74 3.77
CA ILE A 54 -13.61 -1.79 2.77
C ILE A 54 -13.36 -1.18 1.40
N LEU A 55 -12.56 -1.89 0.60
CA LEU A 55 -12.12 -1.46 -0.71
C LEU A 55 -12.66 -2.43 -1.75
N PHE A 56 -13.32 -1.89 -2.75
CA PHE A 56 -13.78 -2.61 -3.93
C PHE A 56 -12.93 -2.14 -5.11
N THR A 57 -12.38 -3.07 -5.87
CA THR A 57 -11.60 -2.73 -7.04
C THR A 57 -11.96 -3.63 -8.19
N LYS A 58 -11.99 -3.07 -9.40
CA LYS A 58 -12.23 -3.80 -10.63
C LYS A 58 -11.05 -3.59 -11.56
N LYS A 59 -10.55 -4.68 -12.13
CA LYS A 59 -9.53 -4.65 -13.19
C LYS A 59 -9.91 -5.67 -14.24
N GLU A 60 -10.43 -5.16 -15.35
CA GLU A 60 -10.83 -5.93 -16.53
C GLU A 60 -11.83 -7.05 -16.21
N GLU A 61 -11.36 -8.30 -16.17
CA GLU A 61 -12.19 -9.49 -15.99
C GLU A 61 -12.33 -9.90 -14.51
N THR A 62 -11.70 -9.17 -13.60
CA THR A 62 -11.66 -9.48 -12.18
C THR A 62 -12.16 -8.31 -11.32
N MET A 63 -12.80 -8.66 -10.21
CA MET A 63 -13.16 -7.71 -9.17
C MET A 63 -12.82 -8.30 -7.81
N THR A 64 -12.24 -7.48 -6.94
CA THR A 64 -11.70 -7.91 -5.66
C THR A 64 -12.22 -6.98 -4.56
N CYS A 65 -12.64 -7.58 -3.46
CA CYS A 65 -12.96 -6.85 -2.25
C CYS A 65 -11.81 -7.07 -1.27
N LEU A 66 -11.34 -6.00 -0.62
CA LEU A 66 -10.38 -6.06 0.47
C LEU A 66 -11.02 -5.44 1.69
N PHE A 67 -11.05 -6.17 2.79
CA PHE A 67 -11.71 -5.72 4.01
C PHE A 67 -10.73 -5.57 5.17
N PHE A 68 -10.47 -4.33 5.58
CA PHE A 68 -9.56 -4.01 6.66
C PHE A 68 -10.35 -3.48 7.86
N SER A 69 -10.48 -4.30 8.91
CA SER A 69 -11.28 -3.93 10.08
C SER A 69 -10.57 -4.18 11.40
N GLN A 70 -10.26 -3.09 12.11
CA GLN A 70 -9.82 -3.15 13.49
C GLN A 70 -10.94 -3.67 14.39
N THR A 71 -12.19 -3.29 14.11
CA THR A 71 -13.36 -3.77 14.85
C THR A 71 -13.47 -5.29 14.83
N PHE A 72 -13.26 -5.91 13.68
CA PHE A 72 -13.20 -7.38 13.55
C PHE A 72 -12.07 -7.97 14.39
N CYS A 73 -10.84 -7.48 14.22
CA CYS A 73 -9.67 -8.02 14.92
C CYS A 73 -9.82 -7.89 16.44
N GLU A 74 -10.27 -6.74 16.94
CA GLU A 74 -10.49 -6.51 18.36
C GLU A 74 -11.61 -7.39 18.94
N LYS A 75 -12.75 -7.51 18.24
CA LYS A 75 -13.89 -8.29 18.73
C LYS A 75 -13.62 -9.79 18.77
N GLU A 76 -12.81 -10.29 17.85
CA GLU A 76 -12.38 -11.69 17.82
C GLU A 76 -11.08 -11.92 18.62
N GLY A 77 -10.53 -10.88 19.26
CA GLY A 77 -9.33 -10.99 20.09
C GLY A 77 -8.05 -11.35 19.33
N LEU A 78 -7.96 -11.00 18.05
CA LEU A 78 -6.84 -11.33 17.18
C LEU A 78 -5.63 -10.44 17.50
N THR A 79 -4.47 -11.08 17.69
CA THR A 79 -3.18 -10.39 17.86
C THR A 79 -2.56 -9.98 16.54
N GLU A 80 -2.96 -10.63 15.45
CA GLU A 80 -2.47 -10.40 14.10
C GLU A 80 -3.52 -9.70 13.25
N VAL A 81 -3.06 -8.94 12.25
CA VAL A 81 -3.95 -8.27 11.30
C VAL A 81 -4.41 -9.28 10.25
N VAL A 82 -5.67 -9.67 10.33
CA VAL A 82 -6.31 -10.57 9.35
C VAL A 82 -7.19 -9.75 8.42
N VAL A 83 -6.98 -9.90 7.12
CA VAL A 83 -7.67 -9.12 6.07
C VAL A 83 -8.32 -10.08 5.08
N PRO A 84 -9.66 -10.18 5.04
CA PRO A 84 -10.38 -10.91 4.00
C PRO A 84 -10.20 -10.25 2.62
N ILE A 85 -9.83 -11.06 1.61
CA ILE A 85 -9.63 -10.56 0.24
C ILE A 85 -10.31 -11.48 -0.80
N PRO A 86 -11.65 -11.60 -0.80
CA PRO A 86 -12.35 -12.39 -1.79
C PRO A 86 -12.34 -11.72 -3.17
N SER A 87 -12.26 -12.55 -4.22
CA SER A 87 -12.26 -12.12 -5.61
C SER A 87 -13.30 -12.86 -6.44
N TRP A 88 -13.79 -12.21 -7.49
CA TRP A 88 -14.76 -12.74 -8.43
C TRP A 88 -14.41 -12.39 -9.87
N THR A 89 -14.93 -13.17 -10.80
CA THR A 89 -14.99 -12.81 -12.22
C THR A 89 -16.05 -11.74 -12.45
N THR A 90 -15.74 -10.67 -13.18
CA THR A 90 -16.68 -9.56 -13.43
C THR A 90 -17.90 -9.97 -14.24
N ARG A 91 -17.73 -10.89 -15.21
CA ARG A 91 -18.82 -11.33 -16.10
C ARG A 91 -19.82 -12.26 -15.42
N THR A 92 -19.32 -13.28 -14.71
CA THR A 92 -20.16 -14.36 -14.15
C THR A 92 -20.43 -14.20 -12.66
N ARG A 93 -19.74 -13.27 -11.98
CA ARG A 93 -19.75 -13.09 -10.52
C ARG A 93 -19.48 -14.41 -9.78
N LYS A 94 -18.65 -15.28 -10.36
CA LYS A 94 -18.19 -16.51 -9.71
C LYS A 94 -16.91 -16.23 -8.95
N SER A 95 -16.73 -16.88 -7.80
CA SER A 95 -15.53 -16.74 -6.99
C SER A 95 -14.28 -17.19 -7.76
N ILE A 96 -13.18 -16.48 -7.52
CA ILE A 96 -11.83 -16.84 -7.99
C ILE A 96 -11.06 -17.28 -6.74
N THR A 97 -11.06 -18.58 -6.47
CA THR A 97 -10.38 -19.16 -5.31
C THR A 97 -10.11 -20.64 -5.56
N ASP A 98 -8.95 -21.12 -5.09
CA ASP A 98 -8.63 -22.55 -5.03
C ASP A 98 -9.12 -23.19 -3.71
N ASP A 99 -9.50 -22.35 -2.73
CA ASP A 99 -10.03 -22.76 -1.43
C ASP A 99 -11.44 -22.15 -1.21
N PRO A 100 -12.50 -22.94 -1.45
CA PRO A 100 -13.87 -22.51 -1.23
C PRO A 100 -14.21 -22.24 0.24
N GLN A 101 -13.57 -22.93 1.19
CA GLN A 101 -13.83 -22.77 2.62
C GLN A 101 -13.25 -21.46 3.14
N LYS A 102 -12.02 -21.12 2.71
CA LYS A 102 -11.43 -19.81 2.94
C LYS A 102 -12.34 -18.70 2.42
N PHE A 103 -12.80 -18.82 1.18
CA PHE A 103 -13.65 -17.81 0.55
C PHE A 103 -14.98 -17.63 1.30
N PHE A 104 -15.63 -18.71 1.71
CA PHE A 104 -16.85 -18.63 2.52
C PHE A 104 -16.59 -17.96 3.88
N THR A 105 -15.45 -18.27 4.51
CA THR A 105 -15.04 -17.65 5.77
C THR A 105 -14.80 -16.16 5.61
N GLU A 106 -14.09 -15.75 4.55
CA GLU A 106 -13.84 -14.35 4.20
C GLU A 106 -15.15 -13.56 4.03
N LEU A 107 -16.12 -14.13 3.31
CA LEU A 107 -17.44 -13.52 3.16
C LEU A 107 -18.21 -13.45 4.48
N SER A 108 -18.16 -14.50 5.30
CA SER A 108 -18.83 -14.50 6.60
C SER A 108 -18.33 -13.37 7.51
N ILE A 109 -17.02 -13.09 7.48
CA ILE A 109 -16.39 -11.98 8.20
C ILE A 109 -16.89 -10.64 7.65
N ILE A 110 -16.88 -10.47 6.33
CA ILE A 110 -17.35 -9.23 5.68
C ILE A 110 -18.82 -8.97 6.00
N TYR A 111 -19.70 -9.97 5.91
CA TYR A 111 -21.12 -9.81 6.23
C TYR A 111 -21.34 -9.48 7.70
N LYS A 112 -20.56 -10.07 8.61
CA LYS A 112 -20.68 -9.79 10.03
C LYS A 112 -20.24 -8.36 10.38
N TYR A 113 -19.10 -7.92 9.86
CA TYR A 113 -18.40 -6.72 10.36
C TYR A 113 -18.41 -5.50 9.43
N SER A 114 -18.62 -5.66 8.12
CA SER A 114 -18.74 -4.55 7.18
C SER A 114 -20.16 -3.95 7.17
N PRO A 115 -20.37 -2.76 6.56
CA PRO A 115 -21.71 -2.22 6.35
C PRO A 115 -22.59 -3.07 5.43
N PHE A 116 -22.00 -3.98 4.65
CA PHE A 116 -22.68 -4.79 3.64
C PHE A 116 -22.87 -6.22 4.15
N LYS A 117 -24.13 -6.62 4.32
CA LYS A 117 -24.54 -7.83 5.05
C LYS A 117 -24.86 -9.00 4.15
N THR A 118 -24.94 -8.78 2.84
CA THR A 118 -25.30 -9.79 1.85
C THR A 118 -24.40 -9.71 0.61
N GLU A 119 -24.35 -10.79 -0.16
CA GLU A 119 -23.65 -10.79 -1.44
C GLU A 119 -24.23 -9.75 -2.40
N ALA A 120 -25.57 -9.60 -2.42
CA ALA A 120 -26.23 -8.61 -3.26
C ALA A 120 -25.77 -7.18 -2.93
N GLU A 121 -25.65 -6.82 -1.66
CA GLU A 121 -25.16 -5.50 -1.22
C GLU A 121 -23.69 -5.27 -1.58
N LEU A 122 -22.82 -6.28 -1.46
CA LEU A 122 -21.43 -6.19 -1.93
C LEU A 122 -21.37 -5.99 -3.44
N MET A 123 -22.17 -6.73 -4.19
CA MET A 123 -22.20 -6.64 -5.65
C MET A 123 -22.67 -5.26 -6.13
N GLN A 124 -23.62 -4.64 -5.41
CA GLN A 124 -24.03 -3.27 -5.69
C GLN A 124 -22.86 -2.27 -5.57
N GLN A 125 -21.90 -2.52 -4.68
CA GLN A 125 -20.72 -1.64 -4.55
C GLN A 125 -19.80 -1.74 -5.77
N PHE A 126 -19.64 -2.95 -6.35
CA PHE A 126 -18.92 -3.12 -7.61
C PHE A 126 -19.64 -2.48 -8.80
N ASP A 127 -20.97 -2.44 -8.77
CA ASP A 127 -21.79 -1.82 -9.82
C ASP A 127 -21.66 -0.29 -9.84
N MET A 128 -21.26 0.34 -8.73
CA MET A 128 -20.92 1.77 -8.68
C MET A 128 -19.65 2.12 -9.48
N ILE A 129 -18.80 1.14 -9.81
CA ILE A 129 -17.61 1.34 -10.64
C ILE A 129 -18.03 1.26 -12.12
N TYR A 130 -18.43 2.40 -12.68
CA TYR A 130 -19.05 2.51 -14.02
C TYR A 130 -18.15 2.06 -15.20
N GLY A 131 -16.82 1.96 -15.01
CA GLY A 131 -15.85 1.56 -16.03
C GLY A 131 -15.55 0.06 -16.09
N ARG A 132 -14.58 -0.38 -16.93
CA ARG A 132 -13.99 -1.74 -16.81
C ARG A 132 -12.96 -1.83 -15.68
N CYS A 133 -12.44 -0.69 -15.26
CA CYS A 133 -11.50 -0.56 -14.18
C CYS A 133 -11.95 0.57 -13.24
N GLY A 134 -11.45 0.53 -12.00
CA GLY A 134 -11.65 1.57 -11.01
C GLY A 134 -11.57 1.03 -9.59
N THR A 135 -11.63 1.92 -8.62
CA THR A 135 -11.59 1.58 -7.20
C THR A 135 -12.58 2.42 -6.41
N LEU A 136 -13.32 1.77 -5.52
CA LEU A 136 -14.18 2.39 -4.52
C LEU A 136 -13.62 2.05 -3.13
N LEU A 137 -13.18 3.06 -2.40
CA LEU A 137 -12.79 2.96 -1.00
C LEU A 137 -13.91 3.50 -0.12
N VAL A 138 -14.39 2.70 0.82
CA VAL A 138 -15.40 3.10 1.81
C VAL A 138 -14.78 3.04 3.20
N ILE A 139 -14.63 4.20 3.84
CA ILE A 139 -14.18 4.32 5.23
C ILE A 139 -15.41 4.53 6.11
N TYR A 140 -15.49 3.78 7.22
CA TYR A 140 -16.62 3.86 8.14
C TYR A 140 -16.15 3.70 9.58
N ASN A 141 -17.08 3.87 10.53
CA ASN A 141 -16.76 4.09 11.94
C ASN A 141 -15.74 5.23 12.08
N LEU A 142 -16.14 6.40 11.56
CA LEU A 142 -15.33 7.62 11.51
C LEU A 142 -14.94 8.07 12.93
N LYS A 143 -13.80 8.74 13.06
CA LYS A 143 -13.37 9.31 14.34
C LYS A 143 -14.37 10.36 14.80
N LEU A 144 -14.65 10.31 16.10
CA LEU A 144 -15.53 11.23 16.79
C LEU A 144 -14.69 12.14 17.69
N LEU A 145 -15.13 13.39 17.81
CA LEU A 145 -14.66 14.35 18.80
C LEU A 145 -15.07 13.91 20.21
N LEU A 146 -14.56 14.62 21.23
CA LEU A 146 -14.97 14.40 22.62
C LEU A 146 -16.47 14.67 22.84
N SER A 147 -17.07 15.52 22.00
CA SER A 147 -18.52 15.77 21.98
C SER A 147 -19.34 14.56 21.51
N GLY A 148 -18.70 13.58 20.86
CA GLY A 148 -19.37 12.45 20.21
C GLY A 148 -19.74 12.70 18.73
N GLU A 149 -19.53 13.90 18.22
CA GLU A 149 -19.78 14.27 16.82
C GLU A 149 -18.61 13.88 15.91
N PRO A 150 -18.83 13.60 14.61
CA PRO A 150 -17.75 13.29 13.68
C PRO A 150 -16.80 14.49 13.50
N GLU A 151 -15.50 14.21 13.31
CA GLU A 151 -14.50 15.26 13.01
C GLU A 151 -14.75 15.98 11.67
N LEU A 152 -15.52 15.35 10.78
CA LEU A 152 -15.85 15.86 9.44
C LEU A 152 -17.33 16.25 9.41
N ASP A 153 -17.59 17.53 9.18
CA ASP A 153 -18.93 18.10 9.01
C ASP A 153 -19.32 18.11 7.54
N VAL A 154 -20.44 17.46 7.24
CA VAL A 154 -21.05 17.35 5.90
C VAL A 154 -22.49 17.86 5.89
N GLU A 155 -22.95 18.42 7.02
CA GLU A 155 -24.33 18.90 7.18
C GLU A 155 -24.43 20.42 6.97
N THR A 156 -23.41 21.19 7.39
CA THR A 156 -23.38 22.65 7.24
C THR A 156 -23.37 23.07 5.78
N ASP A 157 -22.51 22.45 4.96
CA ASP A 157 -22.50 22.60 3.51
C ASP A 157 -22.58 21.21 2.88
N LYS A 158 -23.60 21.01 2.03
CA LYS A 158 -23.87 19.72 1.38
C LYS A 158 -22.89 19.41 0.25
N GLU A 159 -22.17 20.42 -0.24
CA GLU A 159 -21.21 20.31 -1.33
C GLU A 159 -19.75 20.37 -0.82
N ASP A 160 -19.53 20.44 0.50
CA ASP A 160 -18.20 20.49 1.11
C ASP A 160 -18.05 19.48 2.27
N ILE A 161 -16.80 19.22 2.66
CA ILE A 161 -16.44 18.45 3.85
C ILE A 161 -15.60 19.35 4.75
N LEU A 162 -16.25 19.95 5.74
CA LEU A 162 -15.65 20.90 6.67
C LEU A 162 -15.07 20.17 7.88
N MET A 163 -14.17 20.84 8.61
CA MET A 163 -13.69 20.35 9.91
C MET A 163 -14.68 20.77 10.99
N ALA A 164 -15.27 19.78 11.67
CA ALA A 164 -16.11 20.03 12.84
C ALA A 164 -15.25 20.50 14.01
N GLY A 165 -15.72 21.50 14.76
CA GLY A 165 -15.03 21.97 15.96
C GLY A 165 -13.79 22.85 15.71
N ALA A 166 -13.62 23.41 14.51
CA ALA A 166 -12.61 24.44 14.26
C ALA A 166 -12.96 25.75 14.98
N LEU A 167 -12.87 25.77 16.32
CA LEU A 167 -12.40 26.96 17.02
C LEU A 167 -10.89 27.06 16.73
N GLU A 168 -10.46 28.25 16.33
CA GLU A 168 -9.06 28.59 16.04
C GLU A 168 -8.10 28.14 17.17
N GLU A 169 -8.60 28.00 18.38
CA GLU A 169 -7.93 27.53 19.60
C GLU A 169 -7.28 26.14 19.46
N GLU A 170 -7.96 25.14 18.88
CA GLU A 170 -7.44 23.75 18.84
C GLU A 170 -6.40 23.53 17.74
N ILE A 171 -6.58 24.23 16.61
CA ILE A 171 -5.60 24.30 15.52
C ILE A 171 -4.31 24.94 16.06
N LEU A 172 -4.42 26.05 16.78
CA LEU A 172 -3.28 26.73 17.39
C LEU A 172 -2.57 25.83 18.41
N LEU A 173 -3.28 25.16 19.33
CA LEU A 173 -2.64 24.25 20.30
C LEU A 173 -1.89 23.07 19.65
N TYR A 174 -2.38 22.52 18.54
CA TYR A 174 -1.66 21.49 17.77
C TYR A 174 -0.34 22.00 17.16
N PHE A 175 -0.23 23.31 16.91
CA PHE A 175 0.95 23.94 16.31
C PHE A 175 1.85 24.69 17.31
N ILE A 176 1.45 24.84 18.58
CA ILE A 176 2.20 25.49 19.67
C ILE A 176 2.80 24.48 20.70
N PRO A 177 3.69 23.53 20.36
CA PRO A 177 4.44 22.82 21.43
C PRO A 177 5.73 23.54 21.86
N GLU A 178 6.26 24.47 21.05
CA GLU A 178 7.61 25.03 21.24
C GLU A 178 7.64 26.56 21.07
N PHE A 179 6.82 27.25 21.86
CA PHE A 179 6.88 28.71 21.94
C PHE A 179 7.93 29.14 22.96
N GLN A 180 9.01 29.76 22.49
CA GLN A 180 9.88 30.62 23.30
C GLN A 180 9.85 31.99 22.63
N LEU A 181 9.10 32.92 23.20
CA LEU A 181 9.16 34.32 22.82
C LEU A 181 10.57 34.85 23.07
N SER A 182 11.11 35.61 22.11
CA SER A 182 12.25 36.49 22.37
C SER A 182 11.86 37.50 23.46
N SER A 183 12.82 37.86 24.31
CA SER A 183 12.68 38.68 25.52
C SER A 183 12.16 40.12 25.33
N GLU A 184 11.53 40.43 24.20
CA GLU A 184 11.02 41.75 23.83
C GLU A 184 9.51 41.89 24.01
N PHE A 185 8.78 40.79 24.21
CA PHE A 185 7.33 40.82 24.49
C PHE A 185 7.01 39.85 25.63
N GLU A 186 6.75 40.43 26.80
CA GLU A 186 6.44 39.72 28.04
C GLU A 186 4.95 39.30 28.05
N CYS A 187 4.57 38.39 27.15
CA CYS A 187 3.23 37.80 27.14
C CYS A 187 3.21 36.66 28.15
N THR A 188 2.43 36.79 29.22
CA THR A 188 2.46 35.85 30.36
C THR A 188 1.42 34.73 30.24
N SER A 189 0.49 34.84 29.27
CA SER A 189 -0.58 33.85 29.06
C SER A 189 -1.00 33.72 27.59
N LEU A 190 -1.64 32.59 27.26
CA LEU A 190 -2.23 32.30 25.95
C LEU A 190 -3.40 33.25 25.63
N GLU A 191 -4.11 33.74 26.66
CA GLU A 191 -5.25 34.66 26.52
C GLU A 191 -4.83 36.06 26.03
N GLU A 192 -3.66 36.58 26.43
CA GLU A 192 -3.09 37.84 25.93
C GLU A 192 -2.69 37.75 24.44
N LEU A 193 -2.21 36.59 23.99
CA LEU A 193 -1.83 36.35 22.59
C LEU A 193 -3.06 36.34 21.66
N ILE A 194 -4.19 35.86 22.17
CA ILE A 194 -5.46 35.72 21.42
C ILE A 194 -6.21 37.07 21.35
N THR A 195 -6.04 37.93 22.35
CA THR A 195 -6.79 39.19 22.45
C THR A 195 -6.14 40.39 21.74
N SER A 196 -4.87 40.29 21.33
CA SER A 196 -4.16 41.34 20.58
C SER A 196 -3.90 40.95 19.12
N PRO A 197 -4.54 41.64 18.15
CA PRO A 197 -4.32 41.40 16.72
C PRO A 197 -2.86 41.64 16.28
N GLU A 198 -2.15 42.60 16.91
CA GLU A 198 -0.78 42.94 16.56
C GLU A 198 0.22 41.84 16.94
N ILE A 199 -0.02 41.19 18.09
CA ILE A 199 0.80 40.07 18.55
C ILE A 199 0.54 38.83 17.69
N GLN A 200 -0.71 38.61 17.28
CA GLN A 200 -1.10 37.52 16.39
C GLN A 200 -0.42 37.65 15.01
N ASP A 201 -0.40 38.85 14.42
CA ASP A 201 0.27 39.08 13.13
C ASP A 201 1.78 38.83 13.21
N ILE A 202 2.45 39.31 14.27
CA ILE A 202 3.88 39.07 14.49
C ILE A 202 4.15 37.57 14.66
N TYR A 203 3.32 36.87 15.43
CA TYR A 203 3.40 35.42 15.61
C TYR A 203 3.28 34.69 14.28
N MET A 204 2.27 35.01 13.47
CA MET A 204 2.00 34.34 12.20
C MET A 204 3.14 34.53 11.20
N VAL A 205 3.75 35.71 11.15
CA VAL A 205 4.95 35.97 10.32
C VAL A 205 6.15 35.14 10.79
N GLN A 206 6.37 35.02 12.10
CA GLN A 206 7.46 34.20 12.64
C GLN A 206 7.22 32.70 12.42
N TYR A 207 5.98 32.24 12.58
CA TYR A 207 5.54 30.87 12.30
C TYR A 207 5.79 30.51 10.84
N GLU A 208 5.33 31.35 9.90
CA GLU A 208 5.50 31.12 8.47
C GLU A 208 7.00 31.04 8.11
N LYS A 209 7.83 31.90 8.70
CA LYS A 209 9.29 31.89 8.51
C LYS A 209 9.94 30.62 9.08
N ARG A 210 9.47 30.09 10.21
CA ARG A 210 9.97 28.84 10.82
C ARG A 210 9.52 27.63 10.02
N LEU A 211 8.27 27.61 9.57
CA LEU A 211 7.70 26.57 8.73
C LEU A 211 8.42 26.49 7.38
N LYS A 212 8.63 27.62 6.71
CA LYS A 212 9.43 27.70 5.47
C LYS A 212 10.85 27.15 5.66
N ARG A 213 11.52 27.48 6.77
CA ARG A 213 12.86 26.93 7.08
C ARG A 213 12.86 25.43 7.32
N LYS A 214 11.90 24.91 8.10
CA LYS A 214 11.76 23.46 8.32
C LYS A 214 11.47 22.72 7.00
N MET A 215 10.57 23.24 6.18
CA MET A 215 10.28 22.68 4.85
C MET A 215 11.52 22.69 3.96
N GLN A 216 12.26 23.79 3.89
CA GLN A 216 13.51 23.87 3.12
C GLN A 216 14.55 22.85 3.60
N SER A 217 14.69 22.67 4.91
CA SER A 217 15.58 21.65 5.49
C SER A 217 15.16 20.23 5.12
N LEU A 218 13.87 19.90 5.23
CA LEU A 218 13.31 18.61 4.82
C LEU A 218 13.52 18.35 3.33
N ILE A 219 13.27 19.35 2.47
CA ILE A 219 13.50 19.27 1.02
C ILE A 219 14.98 19.02 0.74
N TYR A 220 15.87 19.76 1.40
CA TYR A 220 17.32 19.59 1.26
C TYR A 220 17.77 18.18 1.65
N GLU A 221 17.33 17.68 2.81
CA GLU A 221 17.70 16.35 3.28
C GLU A 221 17.14 15.25 2.37
N THR A 222 15.91 15.43 1.88
CA THR A 222 15.28 14.50 0.93
C THR A 222 16.05 14.47 -0.39
N ASN A 223 16.45 15.62 -0.91
CA ASN A 223 17.28 15.72 -2.12
C ASN A 223 18.68 15.10 -1.92
N ARG A 224 19.28 15.29 -0.73
CA ARG A 224 20.56 14.65 -0.38
C ARG A 224 20.44 13.13 -0.35
N ARG A 225 19.38 12.60 0.28
CA ARG A 225 19.10 11.16 0.30
C ARG A 225 18.82 10.63 -1.11
N ARG A 226 18.11 11.39 -1.94
CA ARG A 226 17.86 11.05 -3.36
C ARG A 226 19.16 10.88 -4.12
N LEU A 227 20.09 11.84 -4.03
CA LEU A 227 21.39 11.78 -4.69
C LEU A 227 22.21 10.57 -4.22
N LEU A 228 22.24 10.30 -2.91
CA LEU A 228 22.93 9.13 -2.36
C LEU A 228 22.33 7.81 -2.88
N ASN A 229 21.01 7.73 -2.97
CA ASN A 229 20.33 6.56 -3.52
C ASN A 229 20.60 6.37 -5.00
N GLU A 230 20.66 7.44 -5.81
CA GLU A 230 21.05 7.39 -7.22
C GLU A 230 22.48 6.85 -7.39
N VAL A 231 23.43 7.32 -6.57
CA VAL A 231 24.81 6.81 -6.58
C VAL A 231 24.87 5.33 -6.18
N PHE A 232 24.14 4.94 -5.14
CA PHE A 232 24.10 3.55 -4.68
C PHE A 232 23.48 2.62 -5.73
N LEU A 233 22.39 3.07 -6.38
CA LEU A 233 21.74 2.33 -7.45
C LEU A 233 22.70 2.10 -8.63
N GLY A 234 23.44 3.14 -9.04
CA GLY A 234 24.46 3.00 -10.10
C GLY A 234 25.55 1.97 -9.75
N GLN A 235 25.98 1.90 -8.48
CA GLN A 235 26.93 0.88 -8.03
C GLN A 235 26.33 -0.54 -8.08
N CYS A 236 25.07 -0.69 -7.68
CA CYS A 236 24.35 -1.95 -7.74
C CYS A 236 24.17 -2.43 -9.18
N GLU A 237 23.80 -1.54 -10.10
CA GLU A 237 23.68 -1.85 -11.53
C GLU A 237 25.01 -2.29 -12.15
N LEU A 238 26.12 -1.64 -11.78
CA LEU A 238 27.44 -2.04 -12.25
C LEU A 238 27.82 -3.43 -11.74
N LYS A 239 27.55 -3.74 -10.47
CA LYS A 239 27.76 -5.09 -9.92
C LYS A 239 26.89 -6.11 -10.63
N ARG A 240 25.62 -5.78 -10.91
CA ARG A 240 24.69 -6.64 -11.66
C ARG A 240 25.23 -6.96 -13.05
N LYS A 241 25.69 -5.94 -13.81
CA LYS A 241 26.28 -6.14 -15.15
C LYS A 241 27.52 -7.04 -15.12
N LYS A 242 28.43 -6.85 -14.15
CA LYS A 242 29.61 -7.72 -13.99
C LYS A 242 29.22 -9.18 -13.72
N THR A 243 28.20 -9.42 -12.89
CA THR A 243 27.69 -10.77 -12.62
C THR A 243 26.99 -11.36 -13.86
N GLU A 244 26.21 -10.51 -14.54
CA GLU A 244 25.80 -10.57 -15.95
C GLU A 244 26.79 -11.31 -16.88
N GLU A 245 27.89 -10.62 -17.11
CA GLU A 245 28.98 -11.02 -17.99
C GLU A 245 29.63 -12.33 -17.54
N LYS A 246 29.87 -12.50 -16.23
CA LYS A 246 30.41 -13.74 -15.67
C LYS A 246 29.48 -14.93 -15.91
N LEU A 247 28.17 -14.76 -15.75
CA LEU A 247 27.19 -15.81 -16.01
C LEU A 247 27.18 -16.21 -17.48
N ASN A 248 27.27 -15.22 -18.38
CA ASN A 248 27.32 -15.48 -19.82
C ASN A 248 28.62 -16.18 -20.25
N ASP A 249 29.76 -15.80 -19.67
CA ASP A 249 31.04 -16.48 -19.88
C ASP A 249 31.00 -17.94 -19.40
N LEU A 250 30.43 -18.19 -18.22
CA LEU A 250 30.21 -19.54 -17.71
C LEU A 250 29.29 -20.37 -18.61
N ARG A 251 28.20 -19.77 -19.11
CA ARG A 251 27.31 -20.41 -20.09
C ARG A 251 28.03 -20.77 -21.39
N ALA A 252 28.86 -19.87 -21.91
CA ALA A 252 29.65 -20.12 -23.11
C ALA A 252 30.68 -21.25 -22.91
N LYS A 253 31.38 -21.26 -21.76
CA LYS A 253 32.30 -22.34 -21.38
C LYS A 253 31.59 -23.69 -21.23
N LEU A 254 30.41 -23.71 -20.61
CA LEU A 254 29.60 -24.91 -20.49
C LEU A 254 29.16 -25.43 -21.87
N ALA A 255 28.72 -24.55 -22.77
CA ALA A 255 28.36 -24.92 -24.13
C ALA A 255 29.55 -25.54 -24.90
N LEU A 256 30.75 -24.96 -24.78
CA LEU A 256 31.99 -25.51 -25.35
C LEU A 256 32.34 -26.90 -24.78
N LEU A 257 32.17 -27.10 -23.47
CA LEU A 257 32.40 -28.40 -22.84
C LEU A 257 31.39 -29.44 -23.32
N LEU A 258 30.12 -29.09 -23.42
CA LEU A 258 29.07 -29.96 -23.94
C LEU A 258 29.30 -30.32 -25.41
N GLN A 259 29.81 -29.38 -26.22
CA GLN A 259 30.19 -29.64 -27.61
C GLN A 259 31.43 -30.54 -27.70
N LYS A 260 32.43 -30.35 -26.84
CA LYS A 260 33.59 -31.26 -26.74
C LYS A 260 33.16 -32.66 -26.29
N LEU A 261 32.22 -32.79 -25.38
CA LEU A 261 31.66 -34.09 -24.98
C LEU A 261 30.91 -34.76 -26.13
N HIS A 262 30.15 -34.00 -26.94
CA HIS A 262 29.55 -34.51 -28.17
C HIS A 262 30.60 -34.90 -29.23
N LEU A 263 31.69 -34.15 -29.38
CA LEU A 263 32.78 -34.50 -30.30
C LEU A 263 33.60 -35.70 -29.81
N VAL A 264 33.73 -35.88 -28.49
CA VAL A 264 34.33 -37.08 -27.87
C VAL A 264 33.38 -38.28 -28.00
N SER A 265 32.07 -38.07 -28.14
CA SER A 265 31.14 -39.16 -28.44
C SER A 265 31.18 -39.64 -29.90
N ASP A 266 31.72 -38.85 -30.84
CA ASP A 266 31.87 -39.29 -32.23
C ASP A 266 33.10 -40.21 -32.43
N SER A 267 34.08 -40.22 -31.51
CA SER A 267 35.14 -41.24 -31.48
C SER A 267 34.74 -42.53 -30.74
N VAL A 268 33.52 -42.59 -30.19
CA VAL A 268 32.93 -43.77 -29.55
C VAL A 268 31.54 -44.06 -30.15
N ARG A 269 31.42 -44.00 -31.49
CA ARG A 269 30.27 -44.59 -32.20
C ARG A 269 30.44 -46.11 -32.32
N SER A 270 30.35 -46.81 -31.20
CA SER A 270 29.99 -48.24 -31.21
C SER A 270 29.27 -48.74 -29.96
N VAL A 271 28.84 -47.88 -29.03
CA VAL A 271 28.08 -48.36 -27.86
C VAL A 271 26.81 -47.54 -27.62
N CYS A 272 25.70 -48.12 -28.07
CA CYS A 272 24.32 -48.01 -27.61
C CYS A 272 23.81 -46.65 -27.07
N VAL A 273 23.11 -45.93 -27.96
CA VAL A 273 22.21 -44.80 -27.64
C VAL A 273 20.99 -45.23 -26.79
N THR A 274 20.84 -46.52 -26.46
CA THR A 274 19.72 -47.05 -25.66
C THR A 274 19.96 -47.11 -24.14
N CYS A 275 21.20 -47.00 -23.64
CA CYS A 275 21.46 -47.21 -22.21
C CYS A 275 21.39 -45.95 -21.33
N VAL A 276 21.50 -44.73 -21.88
CA VAL A 276 21.59 -43.51 -21.04
C VAL A 276 20.20 -42.91 -20.73
N TRP A 277 19.19 -43.20 -21.52
CA TRP A 277 17.81 -42.75 -21.24
C TRP A 277 17.13 -43.49 -20.07
N ILE A 278 17.66 -44.64 -19.64
CA ILE A 278 17.10 -45.41 -18.53
C ILE A 278 17.62 -44.91 -17.16
N SER A 279 18.77 -44.24 -17.10
CA SER A 279 19.37 -43.85 -15.81
C SER A 279 18.90 -42.50 -15.25
N LEU A 280 18.26 -41.64 -16.07
CA LEU A 280 17.77 -40.33 -15.62
C LEU A 280 16.30 -40.35 -15.16
N LEU A 281 15.54 -41.40 -15.50
CA LEU A 281 14.14 -41.56 -15.07
C LEU A 281 14.01 -42.14 -13.65
N THR A 282 15.07 -42.71 -13.07
CA THR A 282 15.00 -43.40 -11.76
C THR A 282 15.37 -42.50 -10.58
N VAL A 283 15.91 -41.29 -10.79
CA VAL A 283 16.35 -40.41 -9.68
C VAL A 283 15.29 -39.36 -9.30
N CYS A 284 14.26 -39.10 -10.12
CA CYS A 284 13.21 -38.12 -9.81
C CYS A 284 12.01 -38.64 -9.00
N CYS A 285 11.96 -39.92 -8.61
CA CYS A 285 10.82 -40.47 -7.84
C CYS A 285 11.05 -40.62 -6.32
N CYS A 286 12.21 -40.23 -5.77
CA CYS A 286 12.49 -40.39 -4.34
C CYS A 286 13.07 -39.12 -3.70
N ALA A 287 12.26 -38.08 -3.48
CA ALA A 287 12.49 -37.07 -2.43
C ALA A 287 11.29 -36.11 -2.26
N TYR A 288 10.12 -36.64 -1.92
CA TYR A 288 9.09 -35.88 -1.20
C TYR A 288 9.13 -36.36 0.27
N PRO A 289 9.49 -35.53 1.26
CA PRO A 289 9.06 -35.76 2.62
C PRO A 289 7.67 -35.12 2.79
N ARG A 290 6.66 -35.98 2.93
CA ARG A 290 5.50 -35.66 3.78
C ARG A 290 6.02 -35.64 5.22
N TRP A 291 5.82 -34.55 5.95
CA TRP A 291 5.26 -34.45 7.30
C TRP A 291 5.09 -32.95 7.59
#